data_AF-A0A1V1NU20-F1
#
_entry.id   AF-A0A1V1NU20-F1
#
_cell.length_a   1.000
_cell.length_b   1.000
_cell.length_c   1.000
_cell.angle_alpha   90.00
_cell.angle_beta   90.00
_cell.angle_gamma   90.00
#
_symmetry.space_group_name_H-M   'P 1'
#
loop_
_entity.id
_entity.type
_entity.pdbx_description
1 polymer ?
#
loop_
_entity_poly.entity_id
_entity_poly.type
_entity_poly.pdbx_seq_one_letter_code
_entity_poly.pdbx_strand_id
1 'polypeptide(L)'
;TFEANTAAKAAEVNQNFDKLYTNLNELNSLISVYPNALYINVPAKLGIETKISNFGEALHCGFYNAVRDTTNGDVIIEDIPDNSHPWKHLIASSHTTKSGNYQLQLASVFASNDKFYFRKIASNSLTSNNPAWHEVATRGSNTFTGNQNMSGSITMSGSITMSGQIVMTANDPFIRHQSDNQELRLCGGSCLGGTPSAQLILYGGKSGVPGGIEIHTGGVKSIGLGMRMYENGHTTFFGEKLHLKVKLLQQIVALLLTSD
;
A
#
# COMPACT_ATOMS: atom_id res chain seq x y z
N THR A 1 63.95 -12.71 -58.07
CA THR A 1 63.67 -12.00 -56.80
C THR A 1 62.37 -11.22 -56.85
N PHE A 2 62.11 -10.40 -57.88
CA PHE A 2 60.85 -9.64 -58.00
C PHE A 2 59.61 -10.53 -58.10
N GLU A 3 59.59 -11.53 -58.99
CA GLU A 3 58.44 -12.44 -59.16
C GLU A 3 58.10 -13.23 -57.90
N ALA A 4 59.12 -13.73 -57.19
CA ALA A 4 58.94 -14.43 -55.91
C ALA A 4 58.35 -13.50 -54.83
N ASN A 5 58.78 -12.24 -54.78
CA ASN A 5 58.24 -11.25 -53.85
C ASN A 5 56.79 -10.88 -54.20
N THR A 6 56.46 -10.74 -55.49
CA THR A 6 55.10 -10.48 -55.96
C THR A 6 54.17 -11.65 -55.63
N ALA A 7 54.61 -12.89 -55.87
CA ALA A 7 53.84 -14.09 -55.53
C ALA A 7 53.62 -14.22 -54.01
N ALA A 8 54.65 -13.97 -53.20
CA ALA A 8 54.53 -13.97 -51.75
C ALA A 8 53.54 -12.91 -51.25
N LYS A 9 53.58 -11.69 -51.81
CA LYS A 9 52.65 -10.63 -51.44
C LYS A 9 51.22 -10.92 -51.87
N ALA A 10 51.02 -11.51 -53.05
CA ALA A 10 49.72 -11.96 -53.51
C ALA A 10 49.13 -13.05 -52.59
N ALA A 11 49.96 -14.01 -52.16
CA ALA A 11 49.54 -15.05 -51.21
C ALA A 11 49.14 -14.47 -49.85
N GLU A 12 49.91 -13.50 -49.33
CA GLU A 12 49.59 -12.78 -48.08
C GLU A 12 48.25 -12.02 -48.19
N VAL A 13 48.03 -11.33 -49.32
CA VAL A 13 46.77 -10.63 -49.59
C VAL A 13 45.59 -11.59 -49.62
N ASN A 14 45.71 -12.73 -50.32
CA ASN A 14 44.66 -13.74 -50.36
C ASN A 14 44.36 -14.31 -48.96
N GLN A 15 45.40 -14.60 -48.18
CA GLN A 15 45.23 -15.08 -46.80
C GLN A 15 44.48 -14.05 -45.92
N ASN A 16 44.75 -12.76 -46.12
CA ASN A 16 44.05 -11.70 -45.39
C ASN A 16 42.58 -11.59 -45.82
N PHE A 17 42.28 -11.77 -47.11
CA PHE A 17 40.90 -11.82 -47.61
C PHE A 17 40.12 -13.01 -47.04
N ASP A 18 40.72 -14.20 -47.00
CA ASP A 18 40.07 -15.39 -46.43
C ASP A 18 39.75 -15.23 -44.94
N LYS A 19 40.66 -14.62 -44.17
CA LYS A 19 40.43 -14.28 -42.76
C LYS A 19 39.30 -13.28 -42.60
N LEU A 20 39.28 -12.22 -43.42
CA LEU A 20 38.20 -11.21 -43.37
C LEU A 20 36.85 -11.83 -43.68
N TYR A 21 36.78 -12.70 -44.71
CA TYR A 21 35.56 -13.39 -45.10
C TYR A 21 35.05 -14.31 -43.99
N THR A 22 35.96 -15.06 -43.34
CA THR A 22 35.62 -15.92 -42.19
C THR A 22 35.06 -15.09 -41.03
N ASN A 23 35.74 -14.01 -40.64
CA ASN A 23 35.29 -13.12 -39.57
C ASN A 23 33.91 -12.48 -39.87
N LEU A 24 33.64 -12.12 -41.13
CA LEU A 24 32.36 -11.55 -41.52
C LEU A 24 31.23 -12.59 -41.43
N ASN A 25 31.49 -13.83 -41.84
CA ASN A 25 30.52 -14.91 -41.72
C ASN A 25 30.23 -15.27 -40.25
N GLU A 26 31.27 -15.29 -39.41
CA GLU A 26 31.09 -15.43 -37.97
C GLU A 26 30.24 -14.29 -37.41
N LEU A 27 30.54 -13.03 -37.75
CA LEU A 27 29.75 -11.88 -37.30
C LEU A 27 28.28 -11.97 -37.74
N ASN A 28 28.03 -12.34 -39.00
CA ASN A 28 26.68 -12.53 -39.54
C ASN A 28 25.92 -13.68 -38.84
N SER A 29 26.63 -14.70 -38.36
CA SER A 29 26.03 -15.78 -37.58
C SER A 29 25.65 -15.35 -36.15
N LEU A 30 26.34 -14.32 -35.62
CA LEU A 30 26.14 -13.81 -34.27
C LEU A 30 25.15 -12.64 -34.20
N ILE A 31 24.95 -11.92 -35.31
CA ILE A 31 24.14 -10.70 -35.36
C ILE A 31 23.12 -10.80 -36.49
N SER A 32 21.84 -10.69 -36.14
CA SER A 32 20.75 -10.47 -37.12
C SER A 32 20.11 -9.11 -36.88
N VAL A 33 20.24 -8.23 -37.87
CA VAL A 33 19.66 -6.87 -37.83
C VAL A 33 18.32 -6.89 -38.57
N TYR A 34 17.25 -6.60 -37.85
CA TYR A 34 15.91 -6.37 -38.39
C TYR A 34 15.56 -4.89 -38.29
N PRO A 35 14.58 -4.39 -39.07
CA PRO A 35 14.22 -2.97 -39.07
C PRO A 35 13.92 -2.37 -37.68
N ASN A 36 13.48 -3.19 -36.71
CA ASN A 36 13.14 -2.76 -35.35
C ASN A 36 13.78 -3.62 -34.25
N ALA A 37 14.74 -4.48 -34.57
CA ALA A 37 15.35 -5.38 -33.58
C ALA A 37 16.78 -5.75 -33.95
N LEU A 38 17.65 -5.81 -32.95
CA LEU A 38 18.98 -6.39 -33.04
C LEU A 38 18.95 -7.72 -32.28
N TYR A 39 19.08 -8.83 -32.99
CA TYR A 39 19.27 -10.13 -32.36
C TYR A 39 20.75 -10.38 -32.24
N ILE A 40 21.22 -10.46 -31.00
CA ILE A 40 22.57 -10.86 -30.66
C ILE A 40 22.47 -12.30 -30.17
N ASN A 41 22.95 -13.27 -30.95
CA ASN A 41 22.88 -14.69 -30.63
C ASN A 41 23.98 -15.14 -29.63
N VAL A 42 24.41 -14.19 -28.79
CA VAL A 42 25.36 -14.37 -27.70
C VAL A 42 24.85 -13.60 -26.48
N PRO A 43 25.28 -13.93 -25.25
CA PRO A 43 24.91 -13.16 -24.07
C PRO A 43 25.18 -11.66 -24.26
N ALA A 44 24.11 -10.86 -24.24
CA ALA A 44 24.22 -9.43 -24.42
C ALA A 44 24.73 -8.76 -23.14
N LYS A 45 25.88 -8.09 -23.22
CA LYS A 45 26.30 -7.09 -22.24
C LYS A 45 25.81 -5.73 -22.72
N LEU A 46 24.71 -5.23 -22.13
CA LEU A 46 24.02 -4.00 -22.57
C LEU A 46 24.74 -2.70 -22.19
N GLY A 47 25.97 -2.80 -21.66
CA GLY A 47 26.78 -1.65 -21.27
C GLY A 47 26.37 -1.04 -19.93
N ILE A 48 26.76 0.22 -19.74
CA ILE A 48 26.37 1.06 -18.61
C ILE A 48 25.21 1.97 -19.05
N GLU A 49 24.46 2.50 -18.07
CA GLU A 49 23.34 3.40 -18.33
C GLU A 49 23.76 4.67 -19.08
N THR A 50 22.88 5.18 -19.94
CA THR A 50 23.09 6.44 -20.65
C THR A 50 22.76 7.63 -19.73
N LYS A 51 23.69 8.59 -19.57
CA LYS A 51 23.43 9.81 -18.80
C LYS A 51 22.45 10.72 -19.56
N ILE A 52 21.39 11.16 -18.90
CA ILE A 52 20.41 12.14 -19.39
C ILE A 52 20.17 13.23 -18.33
N SER A 53 19.55 14.33 -18.74
CA SER A 53 19.18 15.45 -17.84
C SER A 53 17.68 15.74 -17.80
N ASN A 54 16.87 15.07 -18.63
CA ASN A 54 15.43 15.29 -18.70
C ASN A 54 14.68 13.97 -18.82
N PHE A 55 13.97 13.57 -17.76
CA PHE A 55 13.20 12.33 -17.78
C PHE A 55 11.92 12.45 -18.63
N GLY A 56 11.47 13.66 -18.95
CA GLY A 56 10.29 13.90 -19.77
C GLY A 56 10.54 13.83 -21.28
N GLU A 57 11.80 13.79 -21.72
CA GLU A 57 12.15 13.78 -23.15
C GLU A 57 11.71 12.49 -23.86
N ALA A 58 11.62 12.53 -25.19
CA ALA A 58 11.29 11.37 -26.00
C ALA A 58 12.48 10.40 -26.06
N LEU A 59 12.54 9.43 -25.14
CA LEU A 59 13.60 8.45 -25.03
C LEU A 59 13.33 7.24 -25.93
N HIS A 60 14.43 6.57 -26.32
CA HIS A 60 14.36 5.22 -26.86
C HIS A 60 14.18 4.18 -25.74
N CYS A 61 13.89 2.94 -26.10
CA CYS A 61 13.95 1.85 -25.13
C CYS A 61 15.39 1.72 -24.59
N GLY A 62 15.57 1.67 -23.27
CA GLY A 62 16.91 1.56 -22.70
C GLY A 62 16.99 1.78 -21.19
N PHE A 63 18.23 1.83 -20.73
CA PHE A 63 18.63 2.08 -19.35
C PHE A 63 19.38 3.41 -19.27
N TYR A 64 18.96 4.25 -18.35
CA TYR A 64 19.37 5.65 -18.24
C TYR A 64 19.70 5.99 -16.80
N ASN A 65 20.63 6.93 -16.60
CA ASN A 65 20.89 7.54 -15.31
C ASN A 65 20.82 9.05 -15.42
N ALA A 66 20.56 9.70 -14.30
CA ALA A 66 20.70 11.14 -14.16
C ALA A 66 21.27 11.47 -12.79
N VAL A 67 21.97 12.60 -12.72
CA VAL A 67 22.57 13.09 -11.47
C VAL A 67 22.08 14.50 -11.26
N ARG A 68 21.46 14.74 -10.11
CA ARG A 68 21.19 16.09 -9.63
C ARG A 68 22.46 16.60 -8.94
N ASP A 69 23.25 17.39 -9.65
CA ASP A 69 24.43 18.06 -9.07
C ASP A 69 24.12 19.54 -8.83
N THR A 70 23.64 19.83 -7.62
CA THR A 70 23.31 21.19 -7.19
C THR A 70 24.52 22.11 -7.10
N THR A 71 25.74 21.58 -7.11
CA THR A 71 26.98 22.37 -7.07
C THR A 71 27.36 22.89 -8.45
N ASN A 72 27.11 22.11 -9.50
CA ASN A 72 27.35 22.50 -10.89
C ASN A 72 26.12 23.07 -11.60
N GLY A 73 24.97 23.14 -10.91
CA GLY A 73 23.71 23.61 -11.48
C GLY A 73 22.98 22.57 -12.34
N ASP A 74 23.40 21.30 -12.30
CA ASP A 74 22.71 20.21 -12.99
C ASP A 74 21.41 19.91 -12.25
N VAL A 75 20.30 20.21 -12.92
CA VAL A 75 18.94 19.85 -12.49
C VAL A 75 18.42 18.75 -13.40
N ILE A 76 17.82 17.73 -12.79
CA ILE A 76 17.08 16.72 -13.53
C ILE A 76 15.70 17.31 -13.81
N ILE A 77 15.40 17.55 -15.09
CA ILE A 77 14.08 18.01 -15.53
C ILE A 77 13.11 16.83 -15.45
N GLU A 78 11.95 17.05 -14.83
CA GLU A 78 10.92 16.03 -14.58
C GLU A 78 11.38 14.81 -13.77
N ASP A 79 12.25 15.08 -12.79
CA ASP A 79 12.79 14.11 -11.83
C ASP A 79 11.69 13.34 -11.07
N ILE A 80 12.06 12.18 -10.52
CA ILE A 80 11.23 11.48 -9.54
C ILE A 80 11.12 12.30 -8.25
N PRO A 81 10.02 12.18 -7.49
CA PRO A 81 9.77 12.99 -6.30
C PRO A 81 10.64 12.61 -5.09
N ASP A 82 11.56 11.66 -5.23
CA ASP A 82 12.51 11.26 -4.18
C ASP A 82 13.84 11.98 -4.34
N ASN A 83 14.27 12.65 -3.28
CA ASN A 83 15.50 13.44 -3.22
C ASN A 83 16.52 12.89 -2.22
N SER A 84 16.34 11.66 -1.72
CA SER A 84 17.24 11.03 -0.75
C SER A 84 18.70 10.91 -1.24
N HIS A 85 18.90 10.86 -2.56
CA HIS A 85 20.20 10.76 -3.20
C HIS A 85 20.23 11.50 -4.55
N PRO A 86 21.35 12.13 -4.96
CA PRO A 86 21.42 12.88 -6.23
C PRO A 86 21.36 12.00 -7.49
N TRP A 87 21.86 10.77 -7.42
CA TRP A 87 21.83 9.82 -8.54
C TRP A 87 20.49 9.08 -8.66
N LYS A 88 20.01 8.95 -9.90
CA LYS A 88 18.76 8.30 -10.30
C LYS A 88 19.00 7.29 -11.41
N HIS A 89 18.20 6.23 -11.40
CA HIS A 89 18.12 5.22 -12.45
C HIS A 89 16.76 5.29 -13.13
N LEU A 90 16.73 5.03 -14.43
CA LEU A 90 15.53 5.04 -15.26
C LEU A 90 15.61 3.91 -16.29
N ILE A 91 14.54 3.13 -16.38
CA ILE A 91 14.27 2.19 -17.46
C ILE A 91 13.11 2.76 -18.27
N ALA A 92 13.32 2.94 -19.57
CA ALA A 92 12.29 3.43 -20.47
C ALA A 92 11.96 2.36 -21.52
N SER A 93 10.67 2.25 -21.84
CA SER A 93 10.15 1.50 -22.98
C SER A 93 9.33 2.44 -23.84
N SER A 94 9.82 2.74 -25.04
CA SER A 94 9.13 3.57 -26.03
C SER A 94 8.19 2.74 -26.92
N HIS A 95 7.04 3.30 -27.27
CA HIS A 95 6.15 2.73 -28.28
C HIS A 95 6.79 2.76 -29.67
N THR A 96 6.30 1.94 -30.61
CA THR A 96 6.80 1.88 -31.99
C THR A 96 6.49 3.13 -32.84
N THR A 97 5.67 4.05 -32.32
CA THR A 97 5.20 5.24 -33.04
C THR A 97 6.23 6.36 -32.93
N LYS A 98 6.84 6.74 -34.05
CA LYS A 98 7.95 7.71 -34.09
C LYS A 98 7.53 9.18 -33.96
N SER A 99 6.24 9.49 -34.08
CA SER A 99 5.72 10.87 -34.08
C SER A 99 5.31 11.40 -32.71
N GLY A 100 5.32 10.56 -31.67
CA GLY A 100 4.83 10.95 -30.34
C GLY A 100 5.68 10.38 -29.21
N ASN A 101 5.69 11.10 -28.10
CA ASN A 101 6.29 10.67 -26.85
C ASN A 101 5.33 9.72 -26.12
N TYR A 102 5.46 8.43 -26.45
CA TYR A 102 4.70 7.34 -25.86
C TYR A 102 5.64 6.39 -25.14
N GLN A 103 5.67 6.44 -23.81
CA GLN A 103 6.66 5.70 -23.02
C GLN A 103 6.08 5.15 -21.74
N LEU A 104 6.52 3.95 -21.35
CA LEU A 104 6.49 3.48 -19.97
C LEU A 104 7.86 3.77 -19.36
N GLN A 105 7.87 4.38 -18.18
CA GLN A 105 9.09 4.68 -17.44
C GLN A 105 9.01 4.07 -16.04
N LEU A 106 10.11 3.46 -15.62
CA LEU A 106 10.34 2.92 -14.29
C LEU A 106 11.61 3.57 -13.74
N ALA A 107 11.57 4.14 -12.54
CA ALA A 107 12.70 4.89 -12.00
C ALA A 107 12.89 4.65 -10.51
N SER A 108 14.12 4.81 -10.04
CA SER A 108 14.45 4.78 -8.62
C SER A 108 15.62 5.70 -8.34
N VAL A 109 15.80 6.04 -7.07
CA VAL A 109 17.07 6.63 -6.63
C VAL A 109 18.14 5.54 -6.51
N PHE A 110 19.42 5.95 -6.52
CA PHE A 110 20.56 5.03 -6.36
C PHE A 110 20.64 4.39 -4.95
N ALA A 111 20.02 5.00 -3.95
CA ALA A 111 20.10 4.51 -2.57
C ALA A 111 19.53 3.09 -2.44
N SER A 112 20.21 2.26 -1.63
CA SER A 112 19.85 0.85 -1.43
C SER A 112 18.49 0.72 -0.74
N ASN A 113 17.63 -0.16 -1.27
CA ASN A 113 16.27 -0.44 -0.77
C ASN A 113 15.39 0.81 -0.63
N ASP A 114 15.59 1.77 -1.53
CA ASP A 114 14.78 2.98 -1.58
C ASP A 114 13.60 2.83 -2.55
N LYS A 115 12.84 3.91 -2.69
CA LYS A 115 11.57 3.93 -3.40
C LYS A 115 11.73 3.68 -4.90
N PHE A 116 10.70 3.04 -5.46
CA PHE A 116 10.59 2.72 -6.87
C PHE A 116 9.35 3.43 -7.44
N TYR A 117 9.49 4.01 -8.62
CA TYR A 117 8.49 4.86 -9.25
C TYR A 117 8.16 4.37 -10.65
N PHE A 118 6.95 4.62 -11.10
CA PHE A 118 6.55 4.43 -12.49
C PHE A 118 5.71 5.61 -12.99
N ARG A 119 5.74 5.81 -14.31
CA ARG A 119 4.78 6.66 -15.00
C ARG A 119 4.61 6.22 -16.45
N LYS A 120 3.53 6.68 -17.08
CA LYS A 120 3.27 6.49 -18.51
C LYS A 120 3.12 7.86 -19.18
N ILE A 121 3.94 8.12 -20.18
CA ILE A 121 3.84 9.29 -21.04
C ILE A 121 3.03 8.89 -22.27
N ALA A 122 2.00 9.67 -22.58
CA ALA A 122 1.18 9.50 -23.77
C ALA A 122 0.94 10.86 -24.43
N SER A 123 1.79 11.20 -25.39
CA SER A 123 1.77 12.48 -26.11
C SER A 123 1.86 12.27 -27.61
N ASN A 124 1.05 13.01 -28.37
CA ASN A 124 1.11 13.07 -29.84
C ASN A 124 2.27 13.93 -30.38
N SER A 125 3.19 14.36 -29.52
CA SER A 125 4.36 15.19 -29.85
C SER A 125 5.62 14.60 -29.24
N LEU A 126 6.78 14.82 -29.87
CA LEU A 126 8.12 14.45 -29.35
C LEU A 126 8.63 15.40 -28.25
N THR A 127 7.88 16.44 -27.91
CA THR A 127 8.23 17.36 -26.83
C THR A 127 8.16 16.68 -25.46
N SER A 128 8.86 17.26 -24.49
CA SER A 128 8.77 16.83 -23.10
C SER A 128 7.32 16.83 -22.63
N ASN A 129 6.92 15.79 -21.90
CA ASN A 129 5.63 15.72 -21.22
C ASN A 129 5.82 15.08 -19.84
N ASN A 130 5.22 15.68 -18.82
CA ASN A 130 5.44 15.33 -17.42
C ASN A 130 4.16 14.89 -16.72
N PRO A 131 3.65 13.67 -17.01
CA PRO A 131 2.66 13.08 -16.14
C PRO A 131 3.28 12.76 -14.77
N ALA A 132 2.44 12.76 -13.74
CA ALA A 132 2.87 12.49 -12.38
C ALA A 132 3.56 11.12 -12.25
N TRP A 133 4.59 11.08 -11.40
CA TRP A 133 5.20 9.84 -10.95
C TRP A 133 4.34 9.16 -9.88
N HIS A 134 4.22 7.84 -9.99
CA HIS A 134 3.53 7.01 -9.01
C HIS A 134 4.55 6.12 -8.30
N GLU A 135 4.58 6.17 -6.97
CA GLU A 135 5.40 5.29 -6.15
C GLU A 135 4.79 3.87 -6.17
N VAL A 136 5.61 2.86 -6.42
CA VAL A 136 5.26 1.46 -6.12
C VAL A 136 5.37 1.30 -4.61
N ALA A 137 4.24 1.03 -3.96
CA ALA A 137 4.11 1.04 -2.51
C ALA A 137 4.98 -0.04 -1.83
N THR A 138 6.23 0.27 -1.56
CA THR A 138 7.19 -0.66 -0.94
C THR A 138 7.53 -0.27 0.51
N ARG A 139 7.50 1.02 0.89
CA ARG A 139 7.85 1.51 2.24
C ARG A 139 7.17 2.84 2.59
N GLY A 140 7.13 3.18 3.89
CA GLY A 140 6.71 4.51 4.36
C GLY A 140 5.20 4.79 4.31
N SER A 141 4.84 6.07 4.26
CA SER A 141 3.45 6.52 4.15
C SER A 141 2.95 6.35 2.72
N ASN A 142 1.92 5.53 2.54
CA ASN A 142 1.36 5.20 1.24
C ASN A 142 -0.09 5.69 1.16
N THR A 143 -0.46 6.28 0.03
CA THR A 143 -1.84 6.71 -0.26
C THR A 143 -2.41 5.79 -1.33
N PHE A 144 -3.43 5.01 -0.97
CA PHE A 144 -4.19 4.18 -1.91
C PHE A 144 -5.50 4.88 -2.25
N THR A 145 -5.77 5.10 -3.53
CA THR A 145 -7.01 5.72 -4.01
C THR A 145 -7.95 4.67 -4.61
N GLY A 146 -9.23 4.72 -4.24
CA GLY A 146 -10.25 3.77 -4.70
C GLY A 146 -10.47 2.59 -3.74
N ASN A 147 -11.32 1.65 -4.15
CA ASN A 147 -11.66 0.48 -3.34
C ASN A 147 -10.45 -0.47 -3.21
N GLN A 148 -10.02 -0.73 -1.97
CA GLN A 148 -8.98 -1.70 -1.68
C GLN A 148 -9.63 -3.00 -1.20
N ASN A 149 -9.36 -4.11 -1.91
CA ASN A 149 -9.76 -5.45 -1.47
C ASN A 149 -8.53 -6.19 -0.96
N MET A 150 -8.53 -6.56 0.32
CA MET A 150 -7.43 -7.28 0.96
C MET A 150 -7.93 -8.69 1.30
N SER A 151 -7.30 -9.71 0.73
CA SER A 151 -7.54 -11.10 1.11
C SER A 151 -6.57 -11.52 2.21
N GLY A 152 -7.09 -12.19 3.24
CA GLY A 152 -6.29 -12.66 4.37
C GLY A 152 -6.34 -11.75 5.61
N SER A 153 -5.31 -11.86 6.45
CA SER A 153 -5.23 -11.12 7.71
C SER A 153 -4.55 -9.76 7.51
N ILE A 154 -5.13 -8.71 8.08
CA ILE A 154 -4.54 -7.36 8.10
C ILE A 154 -4.02 -7.12 9.52
N THR A 155 -2.71 -6.89 9.64
CA THR A 155 -2.09 -6.45 10.90
C THR A 155 -1.72 -4.98 10.77
N MET A 156 -2.24 -4.15 11.68
CA MET A 156 -1.91 -2.73 11.75
C MET A 156 -1.19 -2.44 13.06
N SER A 157 -0.05 -1.77 13.00
CA SER A 157 0.67 -1.28 14.18
C SER A 157 0.52 0.23 14.24
N GLY A 158 -0.04 0.76 15.33
CA GLY A 158 -0.33 2.19 15.49
C GLY A 158 -1.83 2.50 15.51
N SER A 159 -2.19 3.74 15.16
CA SER A 159 -3.58 4.20 15.16
C SER A 159 -4.28 3.92 13.83
N ILE A 160 -5.56 3.57 13.92
CA ILE A 160 -6.47 3.48 12.77
C ILE A 160 -7.47 4.63 12.89
N THR A 161 -7.42 5.57 11.95
CA THR A 161 -8.40 6.66 11.85
C THR A 161 -9.28 6.44 10.64
N MET A 162 -10.59 6.38 10.84
CA MET A 162 -11.58 6.20 9.77
C MET A 162 -12.62 7.32 9.83
N SER A 163 -12.79 8.05 8.73
CA SER A 163 -13.83 9.08 8.61
C SER A 163 -15.19 8.52 8.19
N GLY A 164 -15.24 7.24 7.81
CA GLY A 164 -16.44 6.52 7.40
C GLY A 164 -16.88 5.46 8.40
N GLN A 165 -17.75 4.56 7.96
CA GLN A 165 -18.26 3.46 8.78
C GLN A 165 -17.30 2.26 8.78
N ILE A 166 -17.15 1.60 9.94
CA ILE A 166 -16.64 0.23 10.06
C ILE A 166 -17.83 -0.72 10.02
N VAL A 167 -17.88 -1.60 9.02
CA VAL A 167 -18.87 -2.68 8.93
C VAL A 167 -18.15 -4.01 9.03
N MET A 168 -18.48 -4.82 10.03
CA MET A 168 -17.94 -6.16 10.21
C MET A 168 -19.03 -7.17 9.87
N THR A 169 -18.88 -7.89 8.75
CA THR A 169 -19.88 -8.84 8.23
C THR A 169 -19.47 -10.31 8.38
N ALA A 170 -18.51 -10.60 9.26
CA ALA A 170 -18.10 -11.97 9.53
C ALA A 170 -19.26 -12.80 10.13
N ASN A 171 -19.17 -14.13 10.03
CA ASN A 171 -20.13 -15.03 10.69
C ASN A 171 -20.12 -14.85 12.22
N ASP A 172 -18.98 -14.46 12.79
CA ASP A 172 -18.79 -14.10 14.19
C ASP A 172 -17.93 -12.82 14.31
N PRO A 173 -18.49 -11.62 14.05
CA PRO A 173 -17.73 -10.39 14.13
C PRO A 173 -17.53 -10.03 15.60
N PHE A 174 -16.29 -10.12 16.09
CA PHE A 174 -15.96 -9.78 17.47
C PHE A 174 -14.83 -8.74 17.53
N ILE A 175 -15.03 -7.70 18.35
CA ILE A 175 -13.98 -6.75 18.72
C ILE A 175 -13.35 -7.22 20.02
N ARG A 176 -12.14 -7.76 19.94
CA ARG A 176 -11.35 -8.12 21.11
C ARG A 176 -10.43 -6.97 21.48
N HIS A 177 -10.63 -6.39 22.66
CA HIS A 177 -9.67 -5.49 23.27
C HIS A 177 -8.81 -6.27 24.28
N GLN A 178 -7.52 -6.44 23.97
CA GLN A 178 -6.52 -7.07 24.85
C GLN A 178 -5.43 -6.04 25.17
N SER A 179 -5.68 -5.19 26.16
CA SER A 179 -4.67 -4.30 26.70
C SER A 179 -4.86 -4.19 28.21
N ASP A 180 -3.75 -4.34 28.95
CA ASP A 180 -3.77 -4.33 30.41
C ASP A 180 -4.03 -2.93 31.00
N ASN A 181 -3.92 -1.86 30.18
CA ASN A 181 -3.96 -0.46 30.65
C ASN A 181 -4.65 0.51 29.67
N GLN A 182 -5.49 0.01 28.76
CA GLN A 182 -6.27 0.86 27.84
C GLN A 182 -7.75 0.53 27.97
N GLU A 183 -8.62 1.51 27.71
CA GLU A 183 -10.06 1.30 27.71
C GLU A 183 -10.55 1.12 26.28
N LEU A 184 -11.42 0.14 26.05
CA LEU A 184 -12.24 0.12 24.83
C LEU A 184 -13.30 1.23 24.94
N ARG A 185 -12.98 2.40 24.40
CA ARG A 185 -13.90 3.54 24.37
C ARG A 185 -14.76 3.52 23.11
N LEU A 186 -16.03 3.12 23.24
CA LEU A 186 -17.04 3.26 22.20
C LEU A 186 -17.76 4.60 22.37
N CYS A 187 -17.09 5.70 22.01
CA CYS A 187 -17.66 7.04 22.13
C CYS A 187 -18.35 7.44 20.82
N GLY A 188 -19.67 7.42 20.82
CA GLY A 188 -20.47 8.05 19.77
C GLY A 188 -20.72 9.51 20.07
N GLY A 189 -20.48 10.40 19.11
CA GLY A 189 -21.01 11.77 19.16
C GLY A 189 -22.56 11.83 19.26
N SER A 190 -23.26 10.71 19.00
CA SER A 190 -24.71 10.53 19.18
C SER A 190 -25.24 9.10 18.91
N CYS A 191 -24.39 8.06 18.84
CA CYS A 191 -24.73 6.81 18.13
C CYS A 191 -25.44 5.69 18.92
N LEU A 192 -26.18 5.99 19.98
CA LEU A 192 -27.26 5.10 20.45
C LEU A 192 -28.65 5.65 20.10
N GLY A 193 -28.74 6.78 19.40
CA GLY A 193 -30.00 7.36 18.95
C GLY A 193 -30.34 6.99 17.51
N GLY A 194 -31.42 6.24 17.30
CA GLY A 194 -32.11 6.23 16.01
C GLY A 194 -32.92 4.98 15.65
N THR A 195 -32.57 3.81 16.18
CA THR A 195 -33.39 2.60 16.04
C THR A 195 -33.61 1.97 17.42
N PRO A 196 -34.83 1.51 17.77
CA PRO A 196 -35.16 0.99 19.09
C PRO A 196 -34.42 -0.31 19.50
N SER A 197 -33.46 -0.78 18.69
CA SER A 197 -32.79 -2.08 18.81
C SER A 197 -31.27 -2.00 19.01
N ALA A 198 -30.66 -0.82 19.15
CA ALA A 198 -29.24 -0.72 19.52
C ALA A 198 -29.06 -1.09 21.01
N GLN A 199 -28.71 -2.35 21.27
CA GLN A 199 -28.41 -2.85 22.62
C GLN A 199 -26.90 -3.00 22.80
N LEU A 200 -26.37 -2.39 23.87
CA LEU A 200 -25.06 -2.74 24.40
C LEU A 200 -25.24 -3.94 25.33
N ILE A 201 -24.87 -5.13 24.87
CA ILE A 201 -24.93 -6.36 25.68
C ILE A 201 -23.54 -6.60 26.29
N LEU A 202 -23.43 -6.42 27.60
CA LEU A 202 -22.23 -6.71 28.37
C LEU A 202 -22.39 -8.09 29.02
N TYR A 203 -21.57 -9.05 28.62
CA TYR A 203 -21.53 -10.35 29.27
C TYR A 203 -20.62 -10.28 30.50
N GLY A 204 -21.16 -10.62 31.68
CA GLY A 204 -20.36 -10.79 32.90
C GLY A 204 -19.36 -11.93 32.74
N GLY A 205 -18.15 -11.74 33.28
CA GLY A 205 -17.05 -12.69 33.21
C GLY A 205 -17.36 -14.07 33.82
N LYS A 206 -16.53 -15.05 33.45
CA LYS A 206 -16.61 -16.45 33.85
C LYS A 206 -16.82 -16.61 35.37
N SER A 207 -17.75 -17.49 35.74
CA SER A 207 -18.16 -17.91 37.09
C SER A 207 -17.08 -17.71 38.17
N GLY A 208 -17.36 -16.84 39.15
CA GLY A 208 -16.58 -16.71 40.39
C GLY A 208 -16.08 -15.30 40.71
N VAL A 209 -16.05 -14.38 39.74
CA VAL A 209 -15.64 -12.97 39.98
C VAL A 209 -16.79 -12.04 39.56
N PRO A 210 -17.31 -11.18 40.47
CA PRO A 210 -18.31 -10.18 40.10
C PRO A 210 -17.72 -9.23 39.05
N GLY A 211 -18.23 -9.28 37.82
CA GLY A 211 -18.00 -8.23 36.84
C GLY A 211 -18.78 -6.99 37.27
N GLY A 212 -18.09 -5.93 37.66
CA GLY A 212 -18.71 -4.62 37.89
C GLY A 212 -19.00 -3.92 36.57
N ILE A 213 -20.15 -3.27 36.46
CA ILE A 213 -20.41 -2.27 35.42
C ILE A 213 -20.35 -0.92 36.11
N GLU A 214 -19.36 -0.10 35.75
CA GLU A 214 -19.24 1.26 36.23
C GLU A 214 -19.75 2.22 35.16
N ILE A 215 -20.72 3.07 35.51
CA ILE A 215 -21.33 4.04 34.59
C ILE A 215 -21.01 5.43 35.13
N HIS A 216 -20.16 6.17 34.41
CA HIS A 216 -19.88 7.56 34.71
C HIS A 216 -20.81 8.46 33.92
N THR A 217 -21.83 9.00 34.58
CA THR A 217 -22.70 10.01 34.00
C THR A 217 -22.11 11.39 34.24
N GLY A 218 -21.37 11.92 33.27
CA GLY A 218 -20.84 13.29 33.31
C GLY A 218 -21.93 14.38 33.26
N GLY A 219 -22.82 14.43 34.26
CA GLY A 219 -23.88 15.44 34.42
C GLY A 219 -25.33 14.96 34.20
N VAL A 220 -25.57 13.66 34.03
CA VAL A 220 -26.94 13.14 33.82
C VAL A 220 -27.66 13.01 35.17
N LYS A 221 -28.87 13.58 35.29
CA LYS A 221 -29.63 13.62 36.56
C LYS A 221 -30.18 12.27 37.03
N SER A 222 -30.22 11.26 36.16
CA SER A 222 -30.67 9.90 36.50
C SER A 222 -30.10 8.87 35.53
N ILE A 223 -29.80 7.67 36.07
CA ILE A 223 -29.48 6.47 35.30
C ILE A 223 -30.65 5.50 35.49
N GLY A 224 -31.33 5.15 34.39
CA GLY A 224 -32.35 4.11 34.41
C GLY A 224 -31.70 2.73 34.23
N LEU A 225 -31.36 2.04 35.31
CA LEU A 225 -30.93 0.64 35.25
C LEU A 225 -32.17 -0.28 35.25
N GLY A 226 -32.61 -0.67 34.07
CA GLY A 226 -33.63 -1.70 33.90
C GLY A 226 -33.06 -3.10 34.16
N MET A 227 -32.89 -3.50 35.41
CA MET A 227 -32.51 -4.88 35.74
C MET A 227 -33.74 -5.79 35.60
N ARG A 228 -33.74 -6.62 34.56
CA ARG A 228 -34.72 -7.70 34.36
C ARG A 228 -34.10 -9.00 34.85
N MET A 229 -34.57 -9.51 35.98
CA MET A 229 -34.15 -10.83 36.45
C MET A 229 -35.05 -11.90 35.81
N TYR A 230 -34.44 -12.94 35.26
CA TYR A 230 -35.12 -14.13 34.78
C TYR A 230 -34.94 -15.23 35.83
N GLU A 231 -36.03 -15.59 36.49
CA GLU A 231 -36.05 -16.68 37.46
C GLU A 231 -37.27 -17.54 37.12
N ASN A 232 -37.06 -18.82 36.79
CA ASN A 232 -38.12 -19.79 36.49
C ASN A 232 -39.14 -19.34 35.42
N GLY A 233 -38.67 -18.71 34.33
CA GLY A 233 -39.53 -18.31 33.20
C GLY A 233 -40.35 -17.02 33.41
N HIS A 234 -40.25 -16.37 34.57
CA HIS A 234 -40.90 -15.09 34.84
C HIS A 234 -39.91 -13.93 34.82
N THR A 235 -40.26 -12.85 34.11
CA THR A 235 -39.50 -11.60 34.13
C THR A 235 -40.06 -10.69 35.22
N THR A 236 -39.26 -10.35 36.22
CA THR A 236 -39.62 -9.33 37.22
C THR A 236 -38.61 -8.19 37.21
N PHE A 237 -39.10 -6.95 37.26
CA PHE A 237 -38.25 -5.78 37.45
C PHE A 237 -37.82 -5.68 38.91
N PHE A 238 -36.54 -5.38 39.14
CA PHE A 238 -35.96 -5.34 40.50
C PHE A 238 -36.73 -4.39 41.44
N GLY A 239 -37.24 -3.27 40.92
CA GLY A 239 -38.05 -2.30 41.68
C GLY A 239 -39.39 -2.86 42.19
N GLU A 240 -40.02 -3.78 41.46
CA GLU A 240 -41.31 -4.35 41.86
C GLU A 240 -41.16 -5.31 43.03
N LYS A 241 -40.10 -6.15 43.04
CA LYS A 241 -39.82 -7.05 44.17
C LYS A 241 -39.49 -6.28 45.46
N LEU A 242 -38.79 -5.15 45.36
CA LEU A 242 -38.49 -4.30 46.53
C LEU A 242 -39.76 -3.63 47.06
N HIS A 243 -40.61 -3.11 46.17
CA HIS A 243 -41.87 -2.48 46.54
C HIS A 243 -42.85 -3.47 47.21
N LEU A 244 -42.90 -4.72 46.73
CA LEU A 244 -43.71 -5.77 47.35
C LEU A 244 -43.25 -6.11 48.77
N LYS A 245 -41.93 -6.22 48.98
CA LYS A 245 -41.36 -6.52 50.31
C LYS A 245 -41.61 -5.40 51.31
N VAL A 246 -41.52 -4.13 50.88
CA VAL A 246 -41.83 -2.97 51.73
C VAL A 246 -43.32 -2.93 52.09
N LYS A 247 -44.21 -3.19 51.13
CA LYS A 247 -45.65 -3.27 51.41
C LYS A 247 -46.00 -4.41 52.37
N LEU A 248 -45.40 -5.58 52.18
CA LEU A 248 -45.60 -6.72 53.09
C LEU A 248 -45.09 -6.40 54.49
N LEU A 249 -43.93 -5.75 54.62
CA LEU A 249 -43.39 -5.33 55.92
C LEU A 249 -44.28 -4.27 56.58
N GLN A 250 -44.80 -3.29 55.82
CA GLN A 250 -45.75 -2.30 56.31
C GLN A 250 -47.06 -2.94 56.78
N GLN A 251 -47.55 -3.95 56.06
CA GLN A 251 -48.75 -4.70 56.46
C GLN A 251 -48.51 -5.53 57.72
N ILE A 252 -47.36 -6.18 57.86
CA ILE A 252 -46.99 -6.92 59.08
C ILE A 252 -46.87 -5.99 60.28
N VAL A 253 -46.21 -4.84 60.12
CA VAL A 253 -46.09 -3.82 61.18
C VAL A 253 -47.47 -3.28 61.58
N ALA A 254 -48.34 -2.99 60.60
CA ALA A 254 -49.70 -2.57 60.89
C ALA A 254 -50.49 -3.64 61.66
N LEU A 255 -50.34 -4.92 61.29
CA LEU A 255 -51.01 -6.02 61.99
C LEU A 255 -50.54 -6.13 63.45
N LEU A 256 -49.22 -6.08 63.69
CA LEU A 256 -48.60 -6.17 65.02
C LEU A 256 -48.96 -4.99 65.93
N LEU A 257 -49.24 -3.82 65.37
CA LEU A 257 -49.69 -2.64 66.14
C LEU A 257 -51.18 -2.65 66.45
N THR A 258 -51.94 -3.60 65.89
CA THR A 258 -53.40 -3.74 66.10
C THR A 258 -53.80 -5.01 66.83
N SER A 259 -52.84 -5.89 67.15
CA SER A 259 -53.06 -7.08 67.96
C SER A 259 -52.73 -6.79 69.42
N ASP A 260 -53.76 -6.43 70.19
CA ASP A 260 -53.78 -6.57 71.66
C ASP A 260 -53.90 -8.05 72.07
#